data_AF-A0A0S8F9W9-F1
#
_entry.id   AF-A0A0S8F9W9-F1
#
_cell.length_a   1.000
_cell.length_b   1.000
_cell.length_c   1.000
_cell.angle_alpha   90.00
_cell.angle_beta   90.00
_cell.angle_gamma   90.00
#
_symmetry.space_group_name_H-M   'P 1'
#
loop_
_entity.id
_entity.type
_entity.pdbx_description
1 polymer ?
#
loop_
_entity_poly.entity_id
_entity_poly.type
_entity_poly.pdbx_seq_one_letter_code
_entity_poly.pdbx_strand_id
1 'polypeptide(L)'
;MGDVRESARARGTDPASVGSKGRGTHSYLVTGWTSPMQILYTSQLASEHLEELQELMFFNQNQHQVVSGIVSSIEQFGEPVVKSDGKTLRIHTSLLGEVQSLFAVEENAEQTRPIGVMVHARSAPDTLTLLHIGVDEDYAADGPYADEMVTMKLIQRLIKVGSQIKDIRKIVVLYGPKDSTEIPIRR
;
A
#
# COMPACT_ATOMS: atom_id res chain seq x y z
N MET A 1 2.47 -63.57 41.38
CA MET A 1 2.48 -63.47 42.85
C MET A 1 2.52 -61.99 43.19
N GLY A 2 1.42 -61.34 43.57
CA GLY A 2 0.79 -61.41 44.91
C GLY A 2 1.56 -60.44 45.83
N ASP A 3 1.02 -59.48 46.55
CA ASP A 3 -0.31 -59.19 47.11
C ASP A 3 -0.28 -57.68 47.49
N VAL A 4 -1.31 -56.87 47.24
CA VAL A 4 -2.44 -56.56 48.16
C VAL A 4 -2.03 -55.82 49.44
N ARG A 5 -2.46 -54.55 49.57
CA ARG A 5 -3.26 -53.95 50.68
C ARG A 5 -3.26 -52.41 50.53
N GLU A 6 -4.37 -51.72 50.31
CA GLU A 6 -5.66 -51.65 51.00
C GLU A 6 -5.71 -50.56 52.10
N SER A 7 -6.55 -49.55 51.80
CA SER A 7 -7.49 -48.81 52.67
C SER A 7 -7.06 -47.79 53.73
N ALA A 8 -7.71 -46.61 53.61
CA ALA A 8 -8.68 -46.01 54.57
C ALA A 8 -8.39 -44.50 54.79
N ARG A 9 -9.21 -43.57 54.26
CA ARG A 9 -10.47 -42.99 54.80
C ARG A 9 -10.38 -42.32 56.19
N ALA A 10 -10.56 -41.00 56.23
CA ALA A 10 -11.51 -40.20 57.06
C ALA A 10 -11.15 -38.69 56.89
N ARG A 11 -11.96 -37.79 56.32
CA ARG A 11 -13.22 -37.12 56.76
C ARG A 11 -13.12 -36.23 58.01
N GLY A 12 -13.37 -34.93 57.78
CA GLY A 12 -13.69 -33.84 58.73
C GLY A 12 -12.89 -32.58 58.41
N THR A 13 -13.38 -31.34 58.31
CA THR A 13 -14.65 -30.65 58.54
C THR A 13 -14.42 -29.21 58.02
N ASP A 14 -15.40 -28.60 57.33
CA ASP A 14 -15.49 -27.17 56.92
C ASP A 14 -15.77 -26.25 58.16
N PRO A 15 -15.82 -24.88 58.12
CA PRO A 15 -15.63 -23.90 57.03
C PRO A 15 -14.92 -22.55 57.41
N ALA A 16 -14.90 -21.60 56.44
CA ALA A 16 -14.67 -20.13 56.53
C ALA A 16 -13.21 -19.64 56.63
N SER A 17 -12.72 -18.58 55.97
CA SER A 17 -13.29 -17.53 55.10
C SER A 17 -12.13 -16.76 54.40
N VAL A 18 -12.41 -16.27 53.18
CA VAL A 18 -11.98 -14.98 52.59
C VAL A 18 -10.48 -14.58 52.60
N GLY A 19 -9.90 -14.45 51.40
CA GLY A 19 -8.63 -13.75 51.19
C GLY A 19 -8.14 -13.72 49.75
N SER A 20 -8.64 -12.77 48.97
CA SER A 20 -8.18 -12.39 47.62
C SER A 20 -6.69 -11.97 47.61
N LYS A 21 -5.90 -12.43 46.61
CA LYS A 21 -5.12 -11.61 45.66
C LYS A 21 -3.99 -12.39 44.97
N GLY A 22 -3.84 -12.15 43.67
CA GLY A 22 -2.54 -12.08 43.00
C GLY A 22 -2.01 -13.35 42.35
N ARG A 23 -2.56 -13.70 41.18
CA ARG A 23 -1.84 -14.55 40.21
C ARG A 23 -0.60 -13.78 39.74
N GLY A 24 0.58 -14.26 40.14
CA GLY A 24 1.86 -13.81 39.61
C GLY A 24 1.95 -14.16 38.13
N THR A 25 1.74 -13.15 37.27
CA THR A 25 2.08 -13.23 35.86
C THR A 25 3.57 -12.97 35.71
N HIS A 26 4.25 -13.95 35.12
CA HIS A 26 5.64 -13.85 34.70
C HIS A 26 5.85 -12.62 33.82
N SER A 27 6.81 -11.79 34.24
CA SER A 27 7.39 -10.75 33.42
C SER A 27 8.19 -11.40 32.30
N TYR A 28 7.76 -11.20 31.05
CA TYR A 28 8.63 -11.28 29.89
C TYR A 28 8.86 -9.86 29.40
N LEU A 29 10.06 -9.36 29.63
CA LEU A 29 10.59 -8.17 28.97
C LEU A 29 10.90 -8.56 27.52
N VAL A 30 10.03 -8.18 26.59
CA VAL A 30 10.32 -8.25 25.15
C VAL A 30 11.10 -6.98 24.80
N THR A 31 12.42 -7.05 24.91
CA THR A 31 13.33 -6.06 24.32
C THR A 31 13.47 -6.37 22.84
N GLY A 32 12.86 -5.54 21.99
CA GLY A 32 12.95 -5.63 20.53
C GLY A 32 11.60 -5.38 19.84
N TRP A 33 10.97 -4.24 20.08
CA TRP A 33 9.86 -3.81 19.23
C TRP A 33 10.46 -3.10 18.01
N THR A 34 10.81 -3.86 16.97
CA THR A 34 10.82 -3.29 15.63
C THR A 34 9.37 -2.92 15.33
N SER A 35 9.06 -1.64 15.19
CA SER A 35 7.71 -1.20 14.83
C SER A 35 7.23 -1.98 13.61
N PRO A 36 5.98 -2.47 13.60
CA PRO A 36 5.48 -3.22 12.47
C PRO A 36 5.56 -2.33 11.23
N MET A 37 6.11 -2.89 10.16
CA MET A 37 6.16 -2.30 8.84
C MET A 37 4.73 -1.95 8.39
N GLN A 38 4.49 -0.71 8.02
CA GLN A 38 3.18 -0.21 7.59
C GLN A 38 3.27 0.40 6.19
N ILE A 39 2.23 0.18 5.38
CA ILE A 39 2.12 0.83 4.08
C ILE A 39 1.12 1.99 4.19
N LEU A 40 1.65 3.21 4.09
CA LEU A 40 0.91 4.45 4.04
C LEU A 40 0.63 4.87 2.60
N TYR A 41 -0.41 5.66 2.40
CA TYR A 41 -0.78 6.17 1.09
C TYR A 41 -0.98 7.68 1.17
N THR A 42 -0.19 8.42 0.40
CA THR A 42 -0.08 9.88 0.51
C THR A 42 -0.01 10.52 -0.87
N SER A 43 -0.52 11.74 -1.01
CA SER A 43 -0.34 12.56 -2.23
C SER A 43 0.89 13.46 -2.17
N GLN A 44 1.65 13.41 -1.07
CA GLN A 44 2.87 14.18 -0.85
C GLN A 44 4.01 13.22 -0.55
N LEU A 45 5.09 13.36 -1.30
CA LEU A 45 6.34 12.64 -1.07
C LEU A 45 7.45 13.66 -0.82
N ALA A 46 8.25 13.44 0.23
CA ALA A 46 9.35 14.34 0.58
C ALA A 46 10.42 14.39 -0.53
N SER A 47 11.09 15.53 -0.68
CA SER A 47 12.12 15.74 -1.71
C SER A 47 13.35 14.85 -1.57
N GLU A 48 13.58 14.27 -0.39
CA GLU A 48 14.64 13.29 -0.14
C GLU A 48 14.45 11.98 -0.91
N HIS A 49 13.21 11.63 -1.29
CA HIS A 49 12.91 10.38 -2.01
C HIS A 49 12.97 10.52 -3.54
N LEU A 50 13.78 11.47 -4.05
CA LEU A 50 13.81 11.76 -5.48
C LEU A 50 14.32 10.57 -6.29
N GLU A 51 15.37 9.91 -5.79
CA GLU A 51 16.02 8.79 -6.47
C GLU A 51 15.08 7.59 -6.52
N GLU A 52 14.50 7.21 -5.39
CA GLU A 52 13.56 6.10 -5.29
C GLU A 52 12.29 6.34 -6.12
N LEU A 53 11.81 7.58 -6.19
CA LEU A 53 10.69 7.92 -7.08
C LEU A 53 11.09 7.80 -8.56
N GLN A 54 12.30 8.22 -8.94
CA GLN A 54 12.79 8.06 -10.31
C GLN A 54 12.93 6.59 -10.69
N GLU A 55 13.41 5.75 -9.76
CA GLU A 55 13.47 4.28 -9.94
C GLU A 55 12.10 3.68 -10.21
N LEU A 56 11.10 4.00 -9.38
CA LEU A 56 9.72 3.54 -9.57
C LEU A 56 9.11 3.97 -10.91
N MET A 57 9.43 5.19 -11.37
CA MET A 57 8.86 5.79 -12.58
C MET A 57 9.54 5.33 -13.87
N PHE A 58 10.86 5.16 -13.88
CA PHE A 58 11.64 5.00 -15.13
C PHE A 58 12.40 3.69 -15.24
N PHE A 59 12.64 2.99 -14.13
CA PHE A 59 13.55 1.85 -14.09
C PHE A 59 12.88 0.55 -13.63
N ASN A 60 11.55 0.54 -13.54
CA ASN A 60 10.80 -0.66 -13.16
C ASN A 60 10.95 -1.74 -14.23
N GLN A 61 11.56 -2.87 -13.85
CA GLN A 61 11.85 -3.97 -14.76
C GLN A 61 10.61 -4.51 -15.47
N ASN A 62 9.40 -4.35 -14.92
CA ASN A 62 8.16 -4.81 -15.52
C ASN A 62 7.58 -3.88 -16.63
N GLN A 63 8.21 -2.73 -16.90
CA GLN A 63 7.73 -1.80 -17.94
C GLN A 63 7.77 -2.38 -19.36
N HIS A 64 8.65 -3.35 -19.63
CA HIS A 64 8.71 -4.01 -20.94
C HIS A 64 7.39 -4.71 -21.32
N GLN A 65 6.56 -5.07 -20.33
CA GLN A 65 5.28 -5.75 -20.55
C GLN A 65 4.16 -4.82 -21.04
N VAL A 66 4.38 -3.50 -21.00
CA VAL A 66 3.33 -2.46 -21.13
C VAL A 66 3.81 -1.27 -21.98
N VAL A 67 4.88 -1.45 -22.75
CA VAL A 67 5.51 -0.42 -23.59
C VAL A 67 4.50 0.29 -24.50
N SER A 68 3.53 -0.42 -25.09
CA SER A 68 2.50 0.18 -25.94
C SER A 68 1.63 1.20 -25.21
N GLY A 69 1.29 0.93 -23.94
CA GLY A 69 0.54 1.84 -23.09
C GLY A 69 1.37 3.05 -22.67
N ILE A 70 2.67 2.84 -22.39
CA ILE A 70 3.62 3.92 -22.09
C ILE A 70 3.75 4.88 -23.28
N VAL A 71 3.98 4.36 -24.48
CA VAL A 71 4.08 5.17 -25.71
C VAL A 71 2.78 5.96 -25.94
N SER A 72 1.62 5.29 -25.84
CA SER A 72 0.32 5.95 -26.00
C SER A 72 0.11 7.07 -24.97
N SER A 73 0.56 6.88 -23.73
CA SER A 73 0.48 7.87 -22.66
C SER A 73 1.41 9.08 -22.96
N ILE A 74 2.63 8.83 -23.43
CA ILE A 74 3.57 9.89 -23.82
C ILE A 74 3.03 10.69 -25.02
N GLU A 75 2.49 10.03 -26.04
CA GLU A 75 1.92 10.70 -27.22
C GLU A 75 0.73 11.60 -26.85
N GLN A 76 -0.12 11.15 -25.92
CA GLN A 76 -1.34 11.88 -25.53
C GLN A 76 -1.10 12.96 -24.46
N PHE A 77 -0.19 12.71 -23.51
CA PHE A 77 -0.04 13.54 -22.31
C PHE A 77 1.36 14.12 -22.13
N GLY A 78 2.33 13.64 -22.89
CA GLY A 78 3.73 14.05 -22.78
C GLY A 78 4.51 13.22 -21.77
N GLU A 79 5.83 13.37 -21.81
CA GLU A 79 6.75 12.64 -20.93
C GLU A 79 6.56 13.06 -19.46
N PRO A 80 6.47 12.12 -18.51
CA PRO A 80 6.42 12.44 -17.10
C PRO A 80 7.77 12.95 -16.60
N VAL A 81 7.77 14.06 -15.87
CA VAL A 81 8.95 14.67 -15.26
C VAL A 81 8.71 14.85 -13.77
N VAL A 82 9.63 14.32 -12.96
CA VAL A 82 9.64 14.55 -11.51
C VAL A 82 10.28 15.91 -11.23
N LYS A 83 9.59 16.78 -10.50
CA LYS A 83 10.09 18.08 -10.04
C LYS A 83 9.93 18.20 -8.53
N SER A 84 10.91 18.82 -7.88
CA SER A 84 10.76 19.26 -6.49
C SER A 84 10.16 20.67 -6.45
N ASP A 85 9.17 20.88 -5.57
CA ASP A 85 8.68 22.21 -5.20
C ASP A 85 9.36 22.76 -3.93
N GLY A 86 10.52 22.19 -3.58
CA GLY A 86 11.32 22.51 -2.41
C GLY A 86 11.22 21.42 -1.35
N LYS A 87 10.01 21.22 -0.80
CA LYS A 87 9.79 20.22 0.26
C LYS A 87 9.20 18.91 -0.25
N THR A 88 8.44 18.96 -1.34
CA THR A 88 7.75 17.79 -1.87
C THR A 88 8.10 17.55 -3.33
N LEU A 89 7.91 16.30 -3.75
CA LEU A 89 8.02 15.89 -5.14
C LEU A 89 6.66 15.95 -5.81
N ARG A 90 6.64 16.45 -7.04
CA ARG A 90 5.49 16.47 -7.92
C ARG A 90 5.86 15.87 -9.26
N ILE A 91 4.91 15.17 -9.86
CA ILE A 91 5.02 14.70 -11.22
C ILE A 91 4.28 15.69 -12.11
N HIS A 92 4.91 16.02 -13.23
CA HIS A 92 4.34 16.84 -14.28
C HIS A 92 4.39 16.07 -15.59
N THR A 93 3.55 16.44 -16.54
CA THR A 93 3.62 15.94 -17.92
C THR A 93 3.76 17.12 -18.86
N SER A 94 4.44 16.96 -20.00
CA SER A 94 4.73 18.10 -20.87
C SER A 94 3.52 18.64 -21.66
N LEU A 95 2.48 17.84 -21.88
CA LEU A 95 1.30 18.23 -22.68
C LEU A 95 0.01 18.37 -21.84
N LEU A 96 -0.06 17.76 -20.65
CA LEU A 96 -1.19 17.96 -19.73
C LEU A 96 -0.86 18.97 -18.63
N GLY A 97 -1.82 19.85 -18.32
CA GLY A 97 -1.64 20.92 -17.32
C GLY A 97 -1.45 20.40 -15.88
N GLU A 98 -2.48 19.77 -15.31
CA GLU A 98 -2.46 19.31 -13.92
C GLU A 98 -2.63 17.78 -13.87
N VAL A 99 -1.61 17.10 -13.35
CA VAL A 99 -1.66 15.68 -12.98
C VAL A 99 -1.59 15.57 -11.46
N GLN A 100 -2.15 14.48 -10.94
CA GLN A 100 -2.14 14.15 -9.53
C GLN A 100 -1.39 12.84 -9.32
N SER A 101 -0.73 12.75 -8.17
CA SER A 101 0.06 11.58 -7.78
C SER A 101 -0.43 11.04 -6.46
N LEU A 102 -0.42 9.72 -6.35
CA LEU A 102 -0.62 8.99 -5.10
C LEU A 102 0.56 8.02 -4.94
N PHE A 103 1.19 8.08 -3.77
CA PHE A 103 2.33 7.26 -3.42
C PHE A 103 1.90 6.21 -2.39
N ALA A 104 2.42 5.00 -2.54
CA ALA A 104 2.47 4.00 -1.48
C ALA A 104 3.85 4.10 -0.83
N VAL A 105 3.89 4.29 0.48
CA VAL A 105 5.11 4.50 1.26
C VAL A 105 5.17 3.43 2.33
N GLU A 106 6.23 2.64 2.31
CA GLU A 106 6.60 1.80 3.45
C GLU A 106 7.15 2.71 4.54
N GLU A 107 6.62 2.57 5.75
CA GLU A 107 7.06 3.30 6.94
C GLU A 107 7.34 2.32 8.07
N ASN A 108 8.49 2.49 8.71
CA ASN A 108 8.84 1.89 9.99
C ASN A 108 9.44 2.95 10.93
N ALA A 109 9.94 2.54 12.10
CA ALA A 109 10.47 3.49 13.10
C ALA A 109 11.69 4.29 12.64
N GLU A 110 12.40 3.81 11.62
CA GLU A 110 13.72 4.31 11.22
C GLU A 110 13.72 4.87 9.79
N GLN A 111 12.79 4.43 8.93
CA GLN A 111 12.83 4.70 7.50
C GLN A 111 11.44 4.88 6.90
N THR A 112 11.35 5.79 5.94
CA THR A 112 10.26 5.91 4.98
C THR A 112 10.81 5.62 3.59
N ARG A 113 10.12 4.78 2.81
CA ARG A 113 10.54 4.41 1.46
C ARG A 113 9.32 4.39 0.54
N PRO A 114 9.30 5.14 -0.58
CA PRO A 114 8.25 4.95 -1.56
C PRO A 114 8.39 3.57 -2.21
N ILE A 115 7.32 2.80 -2.21
CA ILE A 115 7.25 1.46 -2.80
C ILE A 115 6.25 1.40 -3.96
N GLY A 116 5.55 2.50 -4.22
CA GLY A 116 4.66 2.59 -5.37
C GLY A 116 4.21 4.02 -5.67
N VAL A 117 3.88 4.25 -6.93
CA VAL A 117 3.41 5.52 -7.47
C VAL A 117 2.28 5.28 -8.45
N MET A 118 1.27 6.13 -8.41
CA MET A 118 0.18 6.18 -9.37
C MET A 118 0.00 7.63 -9.81
N VAL A 119 0.03 7.87 -11.12
CA VAL A 119 -0.17 9.19 -11.73
C VAL A 119 -1.48 9.18 -12.49
N HIS A 120 -2.37 10.11 -12.17
CA HIS A 120 -3.66 10.22 -12.82
C HIS A 120 -4.04 11.67 -13.09
N ALA A 121 -4.99 11.87 -14.00
CA ALA A 121 -5.53 13.18 -14.27
C ALA A 121 -7.01 13.12 -14.61
N ARG A 122 -7.70 14.26 -14.52
CA ARG A 122 -9.04 14.41 -15.07
C ARG A 122 -8.93 14.83 -16.53
N SER A 123 -8.97 13.87 -17.44
CA SER A 123 -8.81 14.09 -18.88
C SER A 123 -10.09 14.58 -19.57
N ALA A 124 -11.25 14.33 -18.97
CA ALA A 124 -12.54 14.85 -19.44
C ALA A 124 -13.48 15.15 -18.25
N PRO A 125 -14.58 15.91 -18.46
CA PRO A 125 -15.52 16.24 -17.39
C PRO A 125 -16.05 15.04 -16.61
N ASP A 126 -16.16 13.86 -17.24
CA ASP A 126 -16.67 12.65 -16.60
C ASP A 126 -15.65 11.52 -16.44
N THR A 127 -14.38 11.80 -16.73
CA THR A 127 -13.35 10.76 -16.87
C THR A 127 -12.09 11.12 -16.08
N LEU A 128 -11.67 10.20 -15.22
CA LEU A 128 -10.29 10.16 -14.72
C LEU A 128 -9.48 9.22 -15.62
N THR A 129 -8.21 9.51 -15.81
CA THR A 129 -7.29 8.67 -16.57
C THR A 129 -6.10 8.32 -15.72
N LEU A 130 -5.84 7.02 -15.56
CA LEU A 130 -4.62 6.47 -14.97
C LEU A 130 -3.53 6.48 -16.06
N LEU A 131 -2.58 7.39 -15.90
CA LEU A 131 -1.51 7.68 -16.85
C LEU A 131 -0.31 6.76 -16.65
N HIS A 132 0.03 6.47 -15.40
CA HIS A 132 1.17 5.65 -15.03
C HIS A 132 0.95 4.98 -13.66
N ILE A 133 1.44 3.75 -13.52
CA ILE A 133 1.54 3.05 -12.25
C ILE A 133 2.86 2.31 -12.20
N GLY A 134 3.63 2.55 -11.14
CA GLY A 134 4.90 1.89 -10.87
C GLY A 134 4.88 1.36 -9.45
N VAL A 135 5.35 0.13 -9.24
CA VAL A 135 5.45 -0.51 -7.92
C VAL A 135 6.79 -1.21 -7.83
N ASP A 136 7.45 -1.09 -6.69
CA ASP A 136 8.71 -1.76 -6.39
C ASP A 136 8.60 -3.26 -6.65
N GLU A 137 9.67 -3.86 -7.17
CA GLU A 137 9.69 -5.25 -7.62
C GLU A 137 9.35 -6.22 -6.49
N ASP A 138 9.74 -5.88 -5.26
CA ASP A 138 9.43 -6.74 -4.11
C ASP A 138 7.92 -6.81 -3.83
N TYR A 139 7.16 -5.80 -4.24
CA TYR A 139 5.69 -5.71 -4.10
C TYR A 139 4.94 -5.98 -5.41
N ALA A 140 5.67 -6.33 -6.48
CA ALA A 140 5.07 -6.77 -7.74
C ALA A 140 4.40 -8.15 -7.57
N ALA A 141 3.67 -8.60 -8.60
CA ALA A 141 2.87 -9.82 -8.53
C ALA A 141 3.68 -11.10 -8.27
N ASP A 142 4.97 -11.07 -8.60
CA ASP A 142 5.96 -12.13 -8.44
C ASP A 142 7.00 -11.84 -7.33
N GLY A 143 6.85 -10.72 -6.61
CA GLY A 143 7.74 -10.33 -5.52
C GLY A 143 7.45 -11.00 -4.18
N PRO A 144 8.41 -11.00 -3.24
CA PRO A 144 8.25 -11.54 -1.88
C PRO A 144 7.10 -10.92 -1.07
N TYR A 145 6.67 -9.71 -1.40
CA TYR A 145 5.58 -8.98 -0.75
C TYR A 145 4.33 -8.84 -1.64
N ALA A 146 4.15 -9.72 -2.63
CA ALA A 146 3.00 -9.71 -3.53
C ALA A 146 1.63 -9.70 -2.82
N ASP A 147 1.53 -10.36 -1.65
CA ASP A 147 0.32 -10.42 -0.83
C ASP A 147 -0.12 -9.05 -0.29
N GLU A 148 0.75 -8.05 -0.31
CA GLU A 148 0.39 -6.67 0.03
C GLU A 148 -0.46 -5.99 -1.05
N MET A 149 -0.51 -6.55 -2.28
CA MET A 149 -1.37 -6.10 -3.37
C MET A 149 -1.30 -4.58 -3.64
N VAL A 150 -0.12 -3.97 -3.59
CA VAL A 150 0.09 -2.51 -3.62
C VAL A 150 -0.57 -1.88 -4.86
N THR A 151 -0.36 -2.45 -6.05
CA THR A 151 -0.99 -1.99 -7.31
C THR A 151 -2.51 -1.94 -7.20
N MET A 152 -3.13 -2.99 -6.66
CA MET A 152 -4.58 -3.06 -6.51
C MET A 152 -5.08 -2.04 -5.48
N LYS A 153 -4.37 -1.89 -4.36
CA LYS A 153 -4.67 -0.91 -3.31
C LYS A 153 -4.53 0.54 -3.81
N LEU A 154 -3.64 0.84 -4.76
CA LEU A 154 -3.56 2.13 -5.45
C LEU A 154 -4.77 2.36 -6.37
N ILE A 155 -5.12 1.38 -7.21
CA ILE A 155 -6.28 1.46 -8.10
C ILE A 155 -7.59 1.61 -7.31
N GLN A 156 -7.76 0.87 -6.23
CA GLN A 156 -8.92 0.99 -5.33
C GLN A 156 -9.06 2.40 -4.75
N ARG A 157 -7.93 3.05 -4.42
CA ARG A 157 -7.93 4.43 -3.96
C ARG A 157 -8.32 5.40 -5.07
N LEU A 158 -7.87 5.18 -6.31
CA LEU A 158 -8.33 5.97 -7.46
C LEU A 158 -9.84 5.83 -7.68
N ILE A 159 -10.38 4.61 -7.58
CA ILE A 159 -11.82 4.35 -7.66
C ILE A 159 -12.56 5.12 -6.57
N LYS A 160 -12.04 5.09 -5.33
CA LYS A 160 -12.60 5.86 -4.21
C LYS A 160 -12.58 7.37 -4.48
N VAL A 161 -11.46 7.92 -4.96
CA VAL A 161 -11.34 9.34 -5.34
C VAL A 161 -12.37 9.67 -6.42
N GLY A 162 -12.46 8.87 -7.48
CA GLY A 162 -13.43 9.05 -8.56
C GLY A 162 -14.88 9.04 -8.08
N SER A 163 -15.23 8.16 -7.13
CA SER A 163 -16.57 8.10 -6.53
C SER A 163 -16.94 9.36 -5.73
N GLN A 164 -15.95 10.12 -5.26
CA GLN A 164 -16.14 11.32 -4.45
C GLN A 164 -16.18 12.61 -5.28
N ILE A 165 -15.75 12.56 -6.54
CA ILE A 165 -15.74 13.72 -7.43
C ILE A 165 -17.05 13.77 -8.22
N LYS A 166 -17.72 14.93 -8.15
CA LYS A 166 -18.94 15.17 -8.92
C LYS A 166 -18.67 15.00 -10.43
N ASP A 167 -19.59 14.30 -11.08
CA ASP A 167 -19.65 14.05 -12.52
C ASP A 167 -18.65 13.04 -13.08
N ILE A 168 -17.68 12.55 -12.29
CA ILE A 168 -16.86 11.40 -12.71
C ILE A 168 -17.73 10.14 -12.81
N ARG A 169 -17.64 9.46 -13.95
CA ARG A 169 -18.38 8.24 -14.32
C ARG A 169 -17.49 7.05 -14.62
N LYS A 170 -16.25 7.29 -15.03
CA LYS A 170 -15.30 6.22 -15.38
C LYS A 170 -13.85 6.61 -15.10
N ILE A 171 -13.03 5.58 -14.92
CA ILE A 171 -11.58 5.64 -14.99
C ILE A 171 -11.14 4.95 -16.27
N VAL A 172 -10.29 5.59 -17.05
CA VAL A 172 -9.59 4.99 -18.20
C VAL A 172 -8.18 4.63 -17.76
N VAL A 173 -7.78 3.38 -17.96
CA VAL A 173 -6.44 2.88 -17.67
C VAL A 173 -5.71 2.73 -18.99
N LEU A 174 -4.67 3.54 -19.21
CA LEU A 174 -3.84 3.49 -20.42
C LEU A 174 -2.69 2.48 -20.29
N TYR A 175 -2.55 1.86 -19.12
CA TYR A 175 -1.49 0.93 -18.80
C TYR A 175 -1.97 -0.51 -19.03
N GLY A 176 -1.54 -1.12 -20.15
CA GLY A 176 -1.87 -2.52 -20.50
C GLY A 176 -1.44 -2.91 -21.93
N PRO A 177 -1.33 -4.22 -22.23
CA PRO A 177 -0.87 -4.72 -23.54
C PRO A 177 -1.90 -4.62 -24.68
N LYS A 178 -3.11 -4.13 -24.40
CA LYS A 178 -4.16 -3.84 -25.37
C LYS A 178 -4.80 -2.49 -25.04
N ASP A 179 -5.60 -1.98 -25.97
CA ASP A 179 -6.41 -0.76 -25.88
C ASP A 179 -6.86 -0.42 -24.45
N SER A 180 -6.95 0.88 -24.17
CA SER A 180 -7.28 1.41 -22.85
C SER A 180 -8.44 0.66 -22.17
N THR A 181 -8.26 0.28 -20.91
CA THR A 181 -9.31 -0.40 -20.12
C THR A 181 -10.19 0.62 -19.40
N GLU A 182 -11.52 0.47 -19.47
CA GLU A 182 -12.45 1.33 -18.74
C GLU A 182 -12.96 0.65 -17.46
N ILE A 183 -12.88 1.38 -16.34
CA ILE A 183 -13.45 0.98 -15.05
C ILE A 183 -14.62 1.93 -14.75
N PRO A 184 -15.88 1.46 -14.74
CA PRO A 184 -17.01 2.30 -14.39
C PRO A 184 -16.99 2.65 -12.90
N ILE A 185 -17.28 3.91 -12.58
CA ILE A 185 -17.46 4.37 -11.20
C ILE A 185 -18.93 4.17 -10.82
N ARG A 186 -19.15 3.33 -9.82
CA ARG A 186 -20.48 3.15 -9.20
C ARG A 186 -20.61 4.13 -8.04
N ARG A 187 -21.79 4.73 -7.92
CA ARG A 187 -22.16 5.60 -6.79
C ARG A 187 -23.00 4.84 -5.77
#